data_AF-A0A8K0JX65-F1
#
_entry.id   AF-A0A8K0JX65-F1
#
_cell.length_a   1.000
_cell.length_b   1.000
_cell.length_c   1.000
_cell.angle_alpha   90.00
_cell.angle_beta   90.00
_cell.angle_gamma   90.00
#
_symmetry.space_group_name_H-M   'P 1'
#
loop_
_entity.id
_entity.type
_entity.pdbx_description
1 polymer ?
#
loop_
_entity_poly.entity_id
_entity_poly.type
_entity_poly.pdbx_seq_one_letter_code
_entity_poly.pdbx_strand_id
1 'polypeptide(L)' 'MASSLSTGCLPNEFRCGDLCVDVLRRCNRVPDCPNGEDEMDCGALYRNRTMNSSKIYQDDKL' A
#
# COMPACT_ATOMS: atom_id res chain seq x y z
N MET A 1 9.17 1.51 -28.00
CA MET A 1 9.21 2.38 -26.81
C MET A 1 9.60 1.52 -25.63
N ALA A 2 10.91 1.38 -25.40
CA ALA A 2 11.43 0.60 -24.29
C ALA A 2 11.51 1.52 -23.07
N SER A 3 10.42 1.60 -22.32
CA SER A 3 10.36 2.36 -21.07
C SER A 3 9.94 1.41 -19.96
N SER A 4 10.89 0.59 -19.53
CA SER A 4 10.76 -0.20 -18.29
C SER A 4 12.11 -0.30 -17.58
N LEU A 5 12.89 0.80 -17.60
CA LEU A 5 14.09 0.94 -16.80
C LEU A 5 13.73 1.53 -15.43
N SER A 6 12.88 0.83 -14.68
CA SER A 6 12.64 1.13 -13.27
C SER A 6 13.20 -0.03 -12.46
N THR A 7 14.44 0.14 -12.02
CA THR A 7 15.09 -0.70 -10.99
C THR A 7 14.43 -0.42 -9.64
N GLY A 8 13.15 -0.77 -9.53
CA GLY A 8 12.30 -0.44 -8.39
C GLY A 8 10.83 -0.69 -8.70
N CYS A 9 10.03 -0.94 -7.67
CA CYS A 9 8.60 -1.17 -7.78
C CYS A 9 7.88 -0.06 -8.57
N LEU A 10 6.72 -0.39 -9.13
CA LEU A 10 5.86 0.57 -9.81
C LEU A 10 5.51 1.76 -8.89
N PRO A 11 5.20 2.93 -9.44
CA PRO A 11 4.79 4.09 -8.65
C PRO A 11 3.53 3.83 -7.80
N ASN A 12 2.72 2.84 -8.15
CA ASN A 12 1.53 2.38 -7.43
C ASN A 12 1.80 1.11 -6.59
N GLU A 13 3.05 0.74 -6.38
CA GLU A 13 3.45 -0.38 -5.53
C GLU A 13 4.25 0.12 -4.33
N PHE A 14 4.00 -0.49 -3.18
CA PHE A 14 4.80 -0.36 -1.98
C PHE A 14 5.93 -1.39 -1.99
N ARG A 15 7.16 -0.91 -1.79
CA ARG A 15 8.34 -1.77 -1.74
C ARG A 15 8.61 -2.23 -0.32
N CYS A 16 8.50 -3.54 -0.12
CA CYS A 16 8.82 -4.24 1.11
C CYS A 16 10.09 -5.07 0.97
N GLY A 17 11.25 -4.45 1.21
CA GLY A 17 12.55 -5.07 0.92
C GLY A 17 12.73 -5.35 -0.58
N ASP A 18 12.72 -6.62 -0.98
CA ASP A 18 12.82 -7.07 -2.38
C ASP A 18 11.46 -7.38 -3.02
N LEU A 19 10.37 -7.30 -2.26
CA LEU A 19 9.01 -7.53 -2.75
C LEU A 19 8.33 -6.20 -3.09
N CYS A 20 7.59 -6.18 -4.19
CA CYS A 20 6.66 -5.11 -4.53
C CYS A 20 5.24 -5.62 -4.25
N VAL A 21 4.54 -4.94 -3.35
CA VAL A 21 3.12 -5.18 -3.10
C VAL A 21 2.34 -3.98 -3.59
N ASP A 22 1.11 -4.20 -4.03
CA ASP A 22 0.31 -3.07 -4.50
C ASP A 22 0.01 -2.09 -3.35
N VAL A 23 0.00 -0.79 -3.62
CA VAL A 23 -0.28 0.23 -2.59
C VAL A 23 -1.66 0.04 -1.94
N LEU A 24 -2.58 -0.62 -2.64
CA LEU A 24 -3.90 -1.01 -2.16
C LEU A 24 -3.84 -2.15 -1.13
N ARG A 25 -2.76 -2.92 -1.13
CA ARG A 25 -2.51 -3.98 -0.16
C ARG A 25 -1.85 -3.46 1.11
N ARG A 26 -1.27 -2.26 1.08
CA ARG A 26 -0.76 -1.62 2.27
C ARG A 26 -1.92 -1.28 3.22
N CYS A 27 -1.84 -1.76 4.46
CA CYS A 27 -2.86 -1.60 5.49
C CYS A 27 -4.19 -2.26 5.13
N ASN A 28 -4.17 -3.40 4.44
CA ASN A 28 -5.36 -4.19 4.11
C ASN A 28 -5.72 -5.24 5.20
N ARG A 29 -5.01 -5.26 6.33
CA ARG A 29 -5.07 -6.25 7.42
C ARG A 29 -4.53 -7.63 7.08
N VAL A 30 -3.86 -7.76 5.95
CA VAL A 30 -3.23 -8.99 5.47
C VAL A 30 -1.75 -8.71 5.33
N PRO A 31 -0.87 -9.39 6.09
CA PRO A 31 0.57 -9.23 5.90
C PRO A 31 0.96 -9.84 4.56
N ASP A 32 1.03 -9.02 3.52
CA ASP A 32 1.50 -9.42 2.20
C ASP A 32 3.03 -9.35 2.13
N CYS A 33 3.66 -8.56 3.00
CA CYS A 33 5.12 -8.50 3.10
C CYS A 33 5.70 -9.51 4.10
N PRO A 34 6.95 -9.99 3.90
CA PRO A 34 7.53 -11.07 4.71
C PRO A 34 7.64 -10.74 6.21
N ASN A 35 7.75 -9.45 6.55
CA ASN A 35 7.75 -8.96 7.92
C ASN A 35 6.46 -8.22 8.29
N GLY A 36 5.43 -8.24 7.42
CA GLY A 36 4.19 -7.48 7.60
C GLY A 36 4.39 -5.97 7.61
N GLU A 37 5.45 -5.46 6.98
CA GLU A 37 5.79 -4.03 6.98
C GLU A 37 4.77 -3.15 6.24
N ASP A 38 4.02 -3.74 5.31
CA ASP A 38 2.84 -3.16 4.69
C ASP A 38 1.70 -2.92 5.68
N GLU A 39 1.67 -3.65 6.80
CA GLU A 39 0.72 -3.51 7.89
C GLU A 39 1.30 -2.77 9.11
N MET A 40 2.58 -2.37 9.04
CA MET A 40 3.23 -1.56 10.06
C MET A 40 3.05 -0.06 9.76
N ASP A 41 2.75 0.73 10.80
CA ASP A 41 2.62 2.19 10.71
C ASP A 41 1.52 2.71 9.77
N CYS A 42 0.34 2.08 9.81
CA CYS A 42 -0.83 2.54 9.04
C CYS A 42 -1.36 3.92 9.47
N GLY A 43 -0.94 4.44 10.64
CA GLY A 43 -1.43 5.70 11.20
C GLY A 43 -1.20 6.93 10.31
N ALA A 44 -0.16 6.92 9.47
CA ALA A 44 0.13 7.99 8.53
C ALA A 44 -0.71 7.91 7.24
N LEU A 45 -1.13 6.72 6.81
CA LEU A 45 -2.02 6.52 5.66
C LEU A 45 -3.47 6.90 5.98
N TYR A 46 -3.87 6.71 7.24
CA TYR A 46 -5.13 7.22 7.76
C TYR A 46 -5.14 8.74 8.02
N ARG A 47 -4.02 9.46 7.77
CA ARG A 47 -3.82 10.88 8.14
C ARG A 47 -4.22 11.92 7.09
N ASN A 48 -5.15 11.57 6.21
CA ASN A 48 -5.90 12.55 5.42
C ASN A 48 -7.41 12.35 5.58
N ARG A 49 -7.94 12.81 6.73
CA ARG A 49 -9.36 13.13 6.81
C ARG A 49 -9.63 14.36 7.68
N THR A 50 -9.55 15.54 7.06
CA THR A 50 -10.65 16.49 7.22
C THR A 50 -11.91 15.75 6.76
N MET A 51 -12.96 15.78 7.58
CA MET A 51 -14.26 15.16 7.36
C MET A 51 -14.63 15.04 5.87
N ASN A 52 -14.95 13.82 5.40
CA ASN A 52 -15.38 13.42 4.03
C ASN A 52 -14.28 12.89 3.06
N SER A 53 -13.74 11.69 3.34
CA SER A 53 -13.02 10.87 2.36
C SER A 53 -13.10 9.40 2.76
N SER A 54 -14.16 8.74 2.32
CA SER A 54 -14.26 7.28 2.36
C SER A 54 -13.51 6.72 1.16
N LYS A 55 -12.70 5.68 1.41
CA LYS A 55 -12.04 4.78 0.44
C LYS A 55 -10.57 5.09 0.11
N ILE A 56 -9.73 5.03 1.14
CA ILE A 56 -8.43 4.35 1.00
C ILE A 56 -8.48 3.15 1.96
N TYR A 57 -8.81 1.98 1.40
CA TYR A 57 -8.74 0.62 1.95
C TYR A 57 -9.12 0.41 3.43
N GLN A 58 -10.41 0.16 3.66
CA GLN A 58 -11.00 -0.85 4.56
C GLN A 58 -12.50 -0.60 4.63
N ASP A 59 -13.21 -0.94 3.55
CA ASP A 59 -14.66 -1.19 3.55
C ASP A 59 -15.00 -2.02 2.30
N ASP A 60 -14.65 -3.30 2.37
CA ASP A 60 -15.32 -4.36 1.60
C ASP A 60 -15.41 -5.60 2.49
N LYS A 61 -16.40 -5.60 3.38
CA LYS A 61 -17.31 -6.73 3.47
C LYS A 61 -18.56 -6.33 4.24
N LEU A 62 -19.64 -6.28 3.46
CA LEU A 62 -21.02 -6.41 3.92
C LEU A 62 -21.18 -7.59 4.90
#